data_AF-A0A9E4A9M7-F1
#
_entry.id   AF-A0A9E4A9M7-F1
#
_cell.length_a   1.000
_cell.length_b   1.000
_cell.length_c   1.000
_cell.angle_alpha   90.00
_cell.angle_beta   90.00
_cell.angle_gamma   90.00
#
_symmetry.space_group_name_H-M   'P 1'
#
loop_
_entity.id
_entity.type
_entity.pdbx_description
1 polymer ?
#
loop_
_entity_poly.entity_id
_entity_poly.type
_entity_poly.pdbx_seq_one_letter_code
_entity_poly.pdbx_strand_id
1 'polypeptide(L)'
;MRRPFRLWHAAVVIAGHGMALAAVAWRQSATHETMAGIATLADEIVVAADRRDELERELLRMDRRWVVEEAGRRLGLRPPTEEEIVIAPGGAP
;
A
#
# COMPACT_ATOMS: atom_id res chain seq x y z
N MET A 1 29.29 53.80 29.56
CA MET A 1 28.43 53.67 28.35
C MET A 1 28.47 52.27 27.68
N ARG A 2 28.77 51.15 28.37
CA ARG A 2 28.95 49.81 27.76
C ARG A 2 27.72 48.86 27.77
N ARG A 3 26.66 49.21 28.51
CA ARG A 3 25.44 48.37 28.66
C ARG A 3 24.57 48.21 27.40
N PRO A 4 24.37 49.22 26.53
CA PRO A 4 23.44 49.06 25.40
C PRO A 4 23.97 48.07 24.35
N PHE A 5 25.29 48.01 24.17
CA PHE A 5 25.93 47.13 23.20
C PHE A 5 25.74 45.65 23.53
N ARG A 6 25.87 45.25 24.82
CA ARG A 6 25.69 43.84 25.24
C ARG A 6 24.26 43.35 25.09
N LEU A 7 23.27 44.21 25.33
CA LEU A 7 21.85 43.87 25.15
C LEU A 7 21.50 43.66 23.67
N TRP A 8 22.05 44.49 22.79
CA TRP A 8 21.89 44.31 21.35
C TRP A 8 22.49 42.99 20.84
N HIS A 9 23.69 42.62 21.32
CA HIS A 9 24.31 41.35 20.94
C HIS A 9 23.49 40.16 21.45
N ALA A 10 23.01 40.21 22.69
CA ALA A 10 22.14 39.16 23.22
C ALA A 10 20.85 39.03 22.41
N ALA A 11 20.23 40.14 22.03
CA ALA A 11 19.03 40.14 21.18
C ALA A 11 19.29 39.50 19.80
N VAL A 12 20.42 39.83 19.15
CA VAL A 12 20.81 39.24 17.87
C VAL A 12 21.05 37.74 17.99
N VAL A 13 21.75 37.30 19.04
CA VAL A 13 22.00 35.87 19.29
C VAL A 13 20.68 35.12 19.49
N ILE A 14 19.77 35.64 20.31
CA ILE A 14 18.46 35.04 20.57
C ILE A 14 17.63 34.98 19.27
N ALA A 15 17.60 36.06 18.50
CA ALA A 15 16.88 36.10 17.22
C ALA A 15 17.45 35.07 16.23
N GLY A 16 18.77 34.96 16.14
CA GLY A 16 19.43 33.95 15.28
C GLY A 16 19.09 32.52 15.69
N HIS A 17 19.09 32.21 16.99
CA HIS A 17 18.68 30.89 17.49
C HIS A 17 17.19 30.63 17.23
N GLY A 18 16.32 31.62 17.44
CA GLY A 18 14.90 31.52 17.14
C GLY A 18 14.64 31.23 15.65
N MET A 19 15.33 31.93 14.76
CA MET A 19 15.25 31.68 13.31
C MET A 19 15.74 30.28 12.93
N ALA A 20 16.86 29.82 13.52
CA ALA A 20 17.37 28.48 13.27
C ALA A 20 16.38 27.40 13.71
N LEU A 21 15.79 27.53 14.90
CA LEU A 21 14.77 26.61 15.40
C LEU A 21 13.50 26.63 14.55
N ALA A 22 13.05 27.80 14.10
CA ALA A 22 11.90 27.93 13.21
C ALA A 22 12.16 27.23 11.87
N ALA A 23 13.35 27.36 11.30
CA ALA A 23 13.73 26.69 10.06
C ALA A 23 13.74 25.16 10.21
N VAL A 24 14.25 24.65 11.34
CA VAL A 24 14.23 23.20 11.65
C VAL A 24 12.80 22.71 11.82
N ALA A 25 11.97 23.42 12.60
CA ALA A 25 10.59 23.05 12.83
C ALA A 25 9.78 23.03 11.51
N TRP A 26 9.99 24.02 10.63
CA TRP A 26 9.38 24.03 9.31
C TRP A 26 9.80 22.83 8.47
N ARG A 27 11.11 22.50 8.44
CA ARG A 27 11.61 21.32 7.70
C ARG A 27 11.05 20.01 8.26
N GLN A 28 10.94 19.90 9.58
CA GLN A 28 10.34 18.72 10.23
C GLN A 28 8.86 18.59 9.88
N SER A 29 8.11 19.69 9.88
CA SER A 29 6.71 19.71 9.47
C SER A 29 6.54 19.25 8.02
N ALA A 30 7.34 19.78 7.09
CA ALA A 30 7.29 19.39 5.68
C ALA A 30 7.64 17.91 5.47
N THR A 31 8.62 17.40 6.24
CA THR A 31 8.99 15.98 6.19
C THR A 31 7.85 15.10 6.71
N HIS A 32 7.19 15.50 7.80
CA HIS A 32 6.07 14.77 8.37
C HIS A 32 4.87 14.73 7.40
N GLU A 33 4.55 15.84 6.76
CA GLU A 33 3.50 15.91 5.73
C GLU A 33 3.82 15.00 4.54
N THR A 34 5.07 14.99 4.10
CA THR A 34 5.52 14.09 3.02
C THR A 34 5.36 12.61 3.44
N MET A 35 5.77 12.26 4.66
CA MET A 35 5.64 10.89 5.16
C MET A 35 4.18 10.47 5.34
N ALA A 36 3.31 11.39 5.77
CA ALA A 36 1.87 11.15 5.82
C ALA A 36 1.31 10.87 4.41
N GLY A 37 1.72 11.65 3.40
CA GLY A 37 1.36 11.40 2.01
C GLY A 37 1.83 10.03 1.50
N ILE A 38 3.07 9.63 1.83
CA ILE A 38 3.59 8.29 1.48
C ILE A 38 2.79 7.19 2.17
N ALA A 39 2.42 7.36 3.44
CA ALA A 39 1.64 6.39 4.18
C ALA A 39 0.24 6.20 3.56
N THR A 40 -0.42 7.29 3.18
CA THR A 40 -1.70 7.24 2.47
C THR A 40 -1.57 6.50 1.14
N LEU A 41 -0.57 6.84 0.33
CA LEU A 41 -0.33 6.16 -0.95
C LEU A 41 -0.03 4.66 -0.77
N ALA A 42 0.71 4.29 0.28
CA ALA A 42 0.98 2.89 0.58
C ALA A 42 -0.31 2.11 0.90
N ASP A 43 -1.22 2.71 1.67
CA ASP A 43 -2.52 2.12 1.99
C ASP A 43 -3.38 1.96 0.72
N GLU A 44 -3.44 2.98 -0.12
CA GLU A 44 -4.15 2.94 -1.40
C GLU A 44 -3.62 1.83 -2.33
N ILE A 45 -2.31 1.63 -2.38
CA ILE A 45 -1.68 0.56 -3.17
C ILE A 45 -2.08 -0.82 -2.65
N VAL A 46 -2.12 -1.02 -1.32
CA VAL A 46 -2.53 -2.29 -0.72
C VAL A 46 -3.98 -2.61 -1.09
N VAL A 47 -4.88 -1.64 -0.96
CA VAL A 47 -6.30 -1.82 -1.33
C VAL A 47 -6.45 -2.12 -2.82
N ALA A 48 -5.72 -1.40 -3.68
CA ALA A 48 -5.75 -1.62 -5.12
C ALA A 48 -5.22 -3.01 -5.52
N ALA A 49 -4.15 -3.48 -4.84
CA ALA A 49 -3.58 -4.80 -5.07
C ALA A 49 -4.57 -5.91 -4.67
N ASP A 50 -5.21 -5.80 -3.50
CA ASP A 50 -6.22 -6.76 -3.06
C ASP A 50 -7.41 -6.81 -4.04
N ARG A 51 -7.86 -5.64 -4.51
CA ARG A 51 -8.95 -5.57 -5.50
C ARG A 51 -8.56 -6.21 -6.83
N ARG A 52 -7.32 -6.02 -7.28
CA ARG A 52 -6.80 -6.67 -8.49
C ARG A 52 -6.80 -8.19 -8.32
N ASP A 53 -6.33 -8.70 -7.19
CA ASP A 53 -6.23 -10.13 -6.94
C ASP A 53 -7.62 -10.79 -6.84
N GLU A 54 -8.63 -10.08 -6.31
CA GLU A 54 -10.02 -10.54 -6.34
C GLU A 54 -10.57 -10.61 -7.78
N LEU A 55 -10.32 -9.58 -8.58
CA LEU A 55 -10.74 -9.55 -9.99
C LEU A 55 -10.07 -10.66 -10.81
N GLU A 56 -8.78 -10.92 -10.58
CA GLU A 56 -8.07 -12.02 -11.23
C GLU A 56 -8.70 -13.37 -10.87
N ARG A 57 -9.04 -13.59 -9.59
CA ARG A 57 -9.75 -14.80 -9.14
C ARG A 57 -11.15 -14.92 -9.76
N GLU A 58 -11.84 -13.81 -9.99
CA GLU A 58 -13.14 -13.80 -10.67
C GLU A 58 -13.01 -14.16 -12.15
N LEU A 59 -12.04 -13.57 -12.86
CA LEU A 59 -11.76 -13.88 -14.26
C LEU A 59 -11.39 -15.35 -14.45
N LEU A 60 -10.54 -15.91 -13.58
CA LEU A 60 -10.18 -17.33 -13.63
C LEU A 60 -11.38 -18.25 -13.40
N ARG A 61 -12.32 -17.87 -12.50
CA ARG A 61 -13.57 -18.61 -12.29
C ARG A 61 -14.46 -18.56 -13.54
N MET A 62 -14.58 -17.40 -14.17
CA MET A 62 -15.35 -17.22 -15.40
C MET A 62 -14.75 -18.03 -16.55
N ASP A 63 -13.43 -17.97 -16.75
CA ASP A 63 -12.74 -18.70 -17.80
C ASP A 63 -12.85 -20.22 -17.61
N ARG A 64 -12.62 -20.71 -16.38
CA ARG A 64 -12.81 -22.15 -16.06
C ARG A 64 -14.24 -22.60 -16.36
N ARG A 65 -15.26 -21.79 -16.02
CA ARG A 65 -16.65 -22.12 -16.31
C ARG A 65 -16.88 -22.24 -17.82
N TRP A 66 -16.39 -21.28 -18.60
CA TRP A 66 -16.51 -21.32 -20.05
C TRP A 66 -15.81 -22.54 -20.65
N VAL A 67 -14.59 -22.86 -20.21
CA VAL A 67 -13.84 -24.04 -20.65
C VAL A 67 -14.61 -25.33 -20.35
N VAL A 68 -15.19 -25.47 -19.15
CA VAL A 68 -15.99 -26.64 -18.77
C VAL A 68 -17.25 -26.77 -19.63
N GLU A 69 -17.97 -25.66 -19.84
CA GLU A 69 -19.17 -25.64 -20.69
C GLU A 69 -18.85 -25.97 -22.16
N GLU A 70 -17.76 -25.43 -22.71
CA GLU A 70 -17.33 -25.68 -24.08
C GLU A 70 -16.82 -27.11 -24.27
N ALA A 71 -16.04 -27.64 -23.31
CA ALA A 71 -15.58 -29.02 -23.31
C ALA A 71 -16.77 -30.00 -23.26
N GLY A 72 -17.78 -29.72 -22.43
CA GLY A 72 -18.97 -30.55 -22.39
C GLY A 72 -19.75 -30.55 -23.70
N ARG A 73 -19.83 -29.39 -24.37
CA ARG A 73 -20.50 -29.25 -25.67
C ARG A 73 -19.77 -29.98 -26.79
N ARG A 74 -18.43 -29.86 -26.86
CA ARG A 74 -17.63 -30.42 -27.96
C ARG A 74 -17.28 -31.90 -27.78
N LEU A 75 -16.99 -32.30 -26.55
CA LEU A 75 -16.45 -33.62 -26.23
C LEU A 75 -17.50 -34.52 -25.57
N GLY A 76 -18.72 -34.03 -25.32
CA GLY A 76 -19.76 -34.76 -24.59
C GLY A 76 -19.41 -35.01 -23.13
N LEU A 77 -18.42 -34.29 -22.59
CA LEU A 77 -17.95 -34.45 -21.22
C LEU A 77 -18.92 -33.80 -20.24
N ARG A 78 -19.04 -34.37 -19.04
CA ARG A 78 -19.74 -33.73 -17.92
C ARG A 78 -18.79 -33.56 -16.73
N PRO A 79 -19.02 -32.57 -15.86
CA PRO A 79 -18.33 -32.52 -14.58
C PRO A 79 -18.56 -33.82 -13.79
N PRO A 80 -17.52 -34.38 -13.14
CA PRO A 80 -17.68 -35.53 -12.26
C PRO A 80 -18.53 -35.17 -11.04
N THR A 81 -19.33 -36.12 -10.54
CA THR A 81 -20.08 -35.96 -9.30
C THR A 81 -19.19 -36.20 -8.08
N GLU A 82 -19.60 -35.75 -6.89
CA GLU A 82 -18.81 -35.93 -5.66
C GLU A 82 -18.48 -37.40 -5.36
N GLU A 83 -19.38 -38.32 -5.73
CA GLU A 83 -19.19 -39.77 -5.59
C GLU A 83 -18.14 -40.36 -6.54
N GLU A 84 -17.84 -39.65 -7.63
CA GLU A 84 -16.86 -40.05 -8.65
C GLU A 84 -15.46 -39.49 -8.37
N ILE A 85 -15.32 -38.54 -7.43
CA ILE A 85 -14.06 -37.89 -7.10
C ILE A 85 -13.33 -38.68 -6.00
N VAL A 86 -12.36 -39.50 -6.41
CA VAL A 86 -11.46 -40.19 -5.48
C VAL A 86 -10.16 -39.39 -5.31
N ILE A 87 -9.99 -38.74 -4.16
CA ILE A 87 -8.72 -38.10 -3.79
C ILE A 87 -7.77 -39.17 -3.26
N ALA A 88 -6.82 -39.59 -4.09
CA ALA A 88 -5.79 -40.54 -3.67
C ALA A 88 -4.88 -39.91 -2.59
N PRO A 89 -4.57 -40.62 -1.49
CA PRO A 89 -3.60 -40.16 -0.51
C PRO A 89 -2.21 -40.23 -1.13
N GLY A 90 -1.66 -39.09 -1.55
CA GLY A 90 -0.31 -39.02 -2.12
C GLY A 90 0.08 -37.71 -2.81
N GLY A 91 -0.80 -36.73 -2.91
CA GLY A 91 -0.51 -35.45 -3.56
C GLY A 91 -0.30 -34.29 -2.59
N ALA A 92 0.78 -34.30 -1.82
CA ALA A 92 1.34 -33.08 -1.25
C ALA A 92 2.75 -32.88 -1.85
N PRO A 93 3.05 -31.74 -2.49
CA PRO A 93 4.41 -31.24 -2.47
C PRO A 93 4.81 -30.82 -1.05
#